data_AF-A1YXN5-F1
#
_entry.id   AF-A1YXN5-F1
#
_cell.length_a   1.000
_cell.length_b   1.000
_cell.length_c   1.000
_cell.angle_alpha   90.00
_cell.angle_beta   90.00
_cell.angle_gamma   90.00
#
_symmetry.space_group_name_H-M   'P 1'
#
loop_
_entity.id
_entity.type
_entity.pdbx_description
1 polymer ?
#
loop_
_entity_poly.entity_id
_entity_poly.type
_entity_poly.pdbx_seq_one_letter_code
_entity_poly.pdbx_strand_id
1 'polypeptide(L)'
;YQNINRPNAKVTGFEIVSQISLNDLAKILNGFNLSYKYTYQKGRMDGDIPMNAIQPRTAVYGIGYVHSDDKFGLDLYITHAGAKQAKDTYNMYHKEEGKKDSSIKWRSNSYTTIDLLGYIKPIKNLTLRAGVYNLTNRKYITWDSA
;
A
#
# COMPACT_ATOMS: atom_id res chain seq x y z
N TYR A 1 -34.11 -3.65 10.28
CA TYR A 1 -32.80 -4.31 10.18
C TYR A 1 -32.37 -4.80 11.54
N GLN A 2 -31.85 -6.02 11.62
CA GLN A 2 -31.33 -6.61 12.86
C GLN A 2 -29.84 -6.89 12.66
N ASN A 3 -29.03 -6.58 13.67
CA ASN A 3 -27.63 -6.99 13.67
C ASN A 3 -27.57 -8.49 13.94
N ILE A 4 -26.99 -9.24 13.01
CA ILE A 4 -26.83 -10.69 13.10
C ILE A 4 -25.33 -10.98 13.13
N ASN A 5 -24.90 -11.78 14.09
CA ASN A 5 -23.51 -12.21 14.17
C ASN A 5 -23.16 -13.09 12.97
N ARG A 6 -21.99 -12.82 12.38
CA ARG A 6 -21.39 -13.64 11.33
C ARG A 6 -20.59 -14.77 11.99
N PRO A 7 -21.02 -16.04 11.91
CA PRO A 7 -20.44 -17.14 12.69
C PRO A 7 -18.99 -17.49 12.33
N ASN A 8 -18.52 -17.15 11.13
CA ASN A 8 -17.14 -17.42 10.75
C ASN A 8 -16.55 -16.34 9.83
N ALA A 9 -15.24 -16.12 9.98
CA ALA A 9 -14.44 -15.29 9.09
C ALA A 9 -13.04 -15.90 8.95
N LYS A 10 -12.48 -15.85 7.75
CA LYS A 10 -11.14 -16.33 7.44
C LYS A 10 -10.44 -15.33 6.53
N VAL A 11 -9.24 -14.92 6.94
CA VAL A 11 -8.33 -14.13 6.10
C VAL A 11 -7.13 -14.98 5.76
N THR A 12 -6.79 -15.04 4.48
CA THR A 12 -5.59 -15.73 3.97
C THR A 12 -4.82 -14.80 3.07
N GLY A 13 -3.51 -14.85 3.14
CA GLY A 13 -2.66 -13.97 2.35
C GLY A 13 -1.20 -14.27 2.58
N PHE A 14 -0.36 -13.46 1.96
CA PHE A 14 1.07 -13.45 2.21
C PHE A 14 1.59 -12.01 2.14
N GLU A 15 2.68 -11.78 2.84
CA GLU A 15 3.42 -10.53 2.82
C GLU A 15 4.90 -10.84 2.56
N ILE A 16 5.50 -10.06 1.67
CA ILE A 16 6.93 -10.08 1.39
C ILE A 16 7.48 -8.72 1.81
N VAL A 17 8.55 -8.73 2.60
CA VAL A 17 9.32 -7.54 2.95
C VAL A 17 10.79 -7.88 2.74
N SER A 18 11.46 -7.06 1.93
CA SER A 18 12.88 -7.17 1.64
C SER A 18 13.53 -5.81 1.78
N GLN A 19 14.73 -5.79 2.37
CA GLN A 19 15.56 -4.62 2.46
C GLN A 19 17.01 -5.05 2.26
N ILE A 20 17.68 -4.38 1.32
CA ILE A 20 19.04 -4.71 0.91
C ILE A 20 19.87 -3.43 0.97
N SER A 21 20.93 -3.45 1.78
CA SER A 21 21.98 -2.43 1.72
C SER A 21 22.95 -2.80 0.60
N LEU A 22 23.28 -1.84 -0.26
CA LEU A 22 24.16 -2.07 -1.40
C LEU A 22 25.64 -1.78 -1.11
N ASN A 23 25.99 -1.50 0.15
CA ASN A 23 27.33 -1.10 0.56
C ASN A 23 28.40 -2.14 0.18
N ASP A 24 28.08 -3.43 0.32
CA ASP A 24 29.01 -4.54 0.11
C ASP A 24 29.06 -5.03 -1.35
N LEU A 25 28.15 -4.56 -2.22
CA LEU A 25 28.06 -5.00 -3.61
C LEU A 25 29.08 -4.29 -4.51
N ALA A 26 29.21 -2.97 -4.36
CA ALA A 26 30.23 -2.18 -5.06
C ALA A 26 30.45 -0.85 -4.34
N LYS A 27 31.69 -0.34 -4.34
CA LYS A 27 32.02 0.95 -3.69
C LYS A 27 31.17 2.13 -4.22
N ILE A 28 30.77 2.11 -5.49
CA ILE A 28 29.91 3.13 -6.11
C ILE A 28 28.48 3.12 -5.55
N LEU A 29 28.06 2.02 -4.92
CA LEU A 29 26.73 1.83 -4.35
C LEU A 29 26.71 2.08 -2.83
N ASN A 30 27.81 2.55 -2.24
CA ASN A 30 27.86 2.85 -0.82
C ASN A 30 26.83 3.93 -0.46
N GLY A 31 26.07 3.68 0.60
CA GLY A 31 24.97 4.53 1.05
C GLY A 31 23.62 4.21 0.41
N PHE A 32 23.58 3.44 -0.70
CA PHE A 32 22.32 3.06 -1.32
C PHE A 32 21.63 1.90 -0.61
N ASN A 33 20.31 1.99 -0.53
CA ASN A 33 19.45 0.91 -0.05
C ASN A 33 18.31 0.68 -1.05
N LEU A 34 17.92 -0.58 -1.18
CA LEU A 34 16.73 -0.99 -1.91
C LEU A 34 15.77 -1.66 -0.94
N SER A 35 14.49 -1.34 -1.04
CA SER A 35 13.44 -2.01 -0.30
C SER A 35 12.30 -2.42 -1.22
N TYR A 36 11.66 -3.53 -0.87
CA TYR A 36 10.48 -4.03 -1.55
C TYR A 36 9.50 -4.58 -0.53
N LYS A 37 8.26 -4.11 -0.61
CA LYS A 37 7.13 -4.66 0.15
C LYS A 37 6.02 -5.07 -0.80
N TYR A 38 5.45 -6.25 -0.58
CA TYR A 38 4.28 -6.72 -1.30
C TYR A 38 3.30 -7.36 -0.33
N THR A 39 2.04 -6.93 -0.39
CA THR A 39 0.97 -7.48 0.45
C THR A 39 -0.16 -7.97 -0.44
N TYR A 40 -0.59 -9.22 -0.23
CA TYR A 40 -1.75 -9.82 -0.87
C TYR A 40 -2.61 -10.54 0.18
N GLN A 41 -3.89 -10.20 0.23
CA GLN A 41 -4.83 -10.77 1.18
C GLN A 41 -6.19 -11.01 0.55
N LYS A 42 -6.89 -12.02 1.05
CA LYS A 42 -8.28 -12.33 0.76
C LYS A 42 -8.99 -12.66 2.05
N GLY A 43 -10.10 -11.99 2.31
CA GLY A 43 -10.96 -12.24 3.46
C GLY A 43 -12.33 -12.72 3.01
N ARG A 44 -12.81 -13.79 3.64
CA ARG A 44 -14.12 -14.38 3.40
C ARG A 44 -14.83 -14.58 4.74
N MET A 45 -16.15 -14.37 4.76
CA MET A 45 -17.03 -14.63 5.90
C MET A 45 -18.22 -15.46 5.45
N ASP A 46 -18.80 -16.21 6.38
CA ASP A 46 -19.97 -17.08 6.15
C ASP A 46 -19.84 -17.95 4.89
N GLY A 47 -18.68 -18.61 4.75
CA GLY A 47 -18.32 -19.35 3.55
C GLY A 47 -17.54 -18.48 2.55
N ASP A 48 -18.23 -17.86 1.60
CA ASP A 48 -17.57 -17.18 0.46
C ASP A 48 -17.91 -15.67 0.32
N ILE A 49 -18.55 -15.06 1.33
CA ILE A 49 -18.88 -13.63 1.26
C ILE A 49 -17.60 -12.81 1.42
N PRO A 50 -17.22 -11.93 0.47
CA PRO A 50 -16.02 -11.12 0.58
C PRO A 50 -16.07 -10.13 1.75
N MET A 51 -14.92 -9.94 2.39
CA MET A 51 -14.74 -8.90 3.40
C MET A 51 -14.30 -7.58 2.75
N ASN A 52 -15.19 -6.59 2.77
CA ASN A 52 -14.89 -5.27 2.21
C ASN A 52 -13.69 -4.59 2.88
N ALA A 53 -13.41 -4.87 4.15
CA ALA A 53 -12.28 -4.27 4.87
C ALA A 53 -10.89 -4.64 4.31
N ILE A 54 -10.79 -5.72 3.51
CA ILE A 54 -9.51 -6.17 2.96
C ILE A 54 -9.06 -5.22 1.86
N GLN A 55 -7.85 -4.69 2.00
CA GLN A 55 -7.28 -3.78 1.00
C GLN A 55 -6.93 -4.53 -0.30
N PRO A 56 -6.94 -3.84 -1.46
CA PRO A 56 -6.34 -4.39 -2.66
C PRO A 56 -4.87 -4.75 -2.45
N ARG A 57 -4.33 -5.61 -3.31
CA ARG A 57 -2.90 -5.92 -3.31
C ARG A 57 -2.07 -4.65 -3.50
N THR A 58 -1.00 -4.52 -2.75
CA THR A 58 -0.14 -3.33 -2.77
C THR A 58 1.31 -3.75 -2.89
N ALA A 59 2.04 -3.08 -3.77
CA ALA A 59 3.49 -3.19 -3.91
C ALA A 59 4.13 -1.83 -3.62
N VAL A 60 5.18 -1.80 -2.82
CA VAL A 60 5.99 -0.61 -2.54
C VAL A 60 7.43 -0.93 -2.88
N TYR A 61 8.01 -0.14 -3.77
CA TYR A 61 9.43 -0.18 -4.10
C TYR A 61 10.07 1.05 -3.48
N GLY A 62 11.16 0.89 -2.73
CA GLY A 62 11.91 1.99 -2.15
C GLY A 62 13.35 1.97 -2.64
N ILE A 63 13.85 3.16 -2.99
CA ILE A 63 15.26 3.39 -3.30
C ILE A 63 15.70 4.52 -2.37
N GLY A 64 16.63 4.23 -1.49
CA GLY A 64 17.18 5.22 -0.57
C GLY A 64 18.66 5.43 -0.79
N TYR A 65 19.14 6.60 -0.41
CA TYR A 65 20.55 6.95 -0.35
C TYR A 65 20.83 7.70 0.95
N VAL A 66 21.87 7.30 1.66
CA VAL A 66 22.38 7.97 2.84
C VAL A 66 23.85 8.31 2.60
N HIS A 67 24.20 9.58 2.76
CA HIS A 67 25.59 10.01 2.68
C HIS A 67 26.45 9.28 3.73
N SER A 68 27.70 8.94 3.42
CA SER A 68 28.60 8.17 4.29
C SER A 68 28.72 8.72 5.73
N ASP A 69 28.82 10.05 5.86
CA ASP A 69 28.85 10.74 7.16
C ASP A 69 27.46 10.98 7.79
N ASP A 70 26.38 10.41 7.24
CA ASP A 70 24.99 10.58 7.67
C ASP A 70 24.52 12.06 7.72
N LYS A 71 25.14 12.91 6.88
CA LYS A 71 24.84 14.35 6.78
C LYS A 71 23.53 14.63 6.05
N PHE A 72 23.14 13.78 5.12
CA PHE A 72 21.88 13.88 4.40
C PHE A 72 21.49 12.52 3.83
N GLY A 73 20.22 12.39 3.50
CA GLY A 73 19.71 11.23 2.79
C GLY A 73 18.46 11.57 1.99
N LEU A 74 18.13 10.68 1.06
CA LEU A 74 17.03 10.81 0.13
C LEU A 74 16.38 9.44 -0.05
N ASP A 75 15.05 9.38 0.02
CA ASP A 75 14.27 8.18 -0.21
C ASP A 75 13.22 8.45 -1.29
N LEU A 76 13.17 7.58 -2.29
CA LEU A 76 12.15 7.54 -3.33
C LEU A 76 11.30 6.29 -3.12
N TYR A 77 9.99 6.47 -2.96
CA TYR A 77 9.04 5.37 -2.88
C TYR A 77 8.11 5.38 -4.10
N ILE A 78 7.93 4.21 -4.70
CA ILE A 78 6.94 3.97 -5.75
C ILE A 78 5.93 2.98 -5.18
N THR A 79 4.73 3.47 -4.92
CA THR A 79 3.63 2.66 -4.37
C THR A 79 2.63 2.36 -5.46
N HIS A 80 2.36 1.08 -5.73
CA HIS A 80 1.32 0.63 -6.63
C HIS A 80 0.24 -0.15 -5.87
N ALA A 81 -0.99 0.37 -5.89
CA ALA A 81 -2.16 -0.31 -5.37
C ALA A 81 -2.99 -0.87 -6.55
N GLY A 82 -3.37 -2.14 -6.45
CA GLY A 82 -4.24 -2.78 -7.43
C GLY A 82 -5.67 -2.24 -7.38
N ALA A 83 -6.41 -2.41 -8.47
CA ALA A 83 -7.85 -2.12 -8.47
C ALA A 83 -8.59 -3.09 -7.54
N LYS A 84 -9.59 -2.59 -6.81
CA LYS A 84 -10.47 -3.45 -6.01
C LYS A 84 -11.33 -4.29 -6.95
N GLN A 85 -11.24 -5.62 -6.81
CA GLN A 85 -11.92 -6.57 -7.67
C GLN A 85 -13.37 -6.77 -7.24
N ALA A 86 -14.29 -6.90 -8.20
CA ALA A 86 -15.72 -7.14 -7.93
C ALA A 86 -15.94 -8.40 -7.08
N LYS A 87 -15.20 -9.47 -7.37
CA LYS A 87 -15.25 -10.74 -6.61
C LYS A 87 -14.78 -10.64 -5.15
N ASP A 88 -14.14 -9.53 -4.78
CA ASP A 88 -13.61 -9.27 -3.45
C ASP A 88 -14.38 -8.13 -2.75
N THR A 89 -15.60 -7.82 -3.23
CA THR A 89 -16.54 -6.87 -2.62
C THR A 89 -17.93 -7.48 -2.44
N TYR A 90 -18.68 -6.93 -1.49
CA TYR A 90 -20.04 -7.35 -1.20
C TYR A 90 -20.93 -6.15 -0.85
N ASN A 91 -22.02 -5.96 -1.60
CA ASN A 91 -23.11 -5.04 -1.29
C ASN A 91 -24.19 -5.80 -0.51
N MET A 92 -24.32 -5.49 0.78
CA MET A 92 -25.34 -6.09 1.65
C MET A 92 -26.78 -5.77 1.23
N TYR A 93 -27.00 -4.69 0.46
CA TYR A 93 -28.31 -4.22 0.02
C TYR A 93 -28.71 -4.72 -1.39
N HIS A 94 -27.87 -5.52 -2.06
CA HIS A 94 -28.10 -5.89 -3.47
C HIS A 94 -29.49 -6.53 -3.72
N LYS A 95 -30.00 -7.32 -2.76
CA LYS A 95 -31.33 -7.95 -2.86
C LYS A 95 -32.46 -6.93 -2.82
N GLU A 96 -32.37 -5.94 -1.94
CA GLU A 96 -33.36 -4.86 -1.79
C GLU A 96 -33.34 -3.94 -3.01
N GLU A 97 -32.16 -3.73 -3.60
CA GLU A 97 -31.98 -3.01 -4.85
C GLU A 97 -32.45 -3.81 -6.10
N GLY A 98 -32.92 -5.05 -5.93
CA GLY A 98 -33.35 -5.93 -7.03
C GLY A 98 -32.20 -6.38 -7.94
N LYS A 99 -30.94 -6.29 -7.47
CA LYS A 99 -29.75 -6.65 -8.24
C LYS A 99 -29.39 -8.12 -8.07
N LYS A 100 -29.03 -8.77 -9.17
CA LYS A 100 -28.47 -10.14 -9.16
C LYS A 100 -26.98 -10.17 -8.78
N ASP A 101 -26.24 -9.12 -9.11
CA ASP A 101 -24.84 -8.98 -8.74
C ASP A 101 -24.73 -8.41 -7.32
N SER A 102 -24.08 -9.16 -6.43
CA SER A 102 -23.83 -8.76 -5.05
C SER A 102 -22.55 -7.93 -4.88
N SER A 103 -21.81 -7.61 -5.94
CA SER A 103 -20.59 -6.81 -5.85
C SER A 103 -20.90 -5.30 -5.70
N ILE A 104 -20.01 -4.58 -5.02
CA ILE A 104 -20.10 -3.11 -4.93
C ILE A 104 -19.78 -2.52 -6.30
N LYS A 105 -20.68 -1.71 -6.87
CA LYS A 105 -20.55 -1.14 -8.22
C LYS A 105 -19.34 -0.20 -8.35
N TRP A 106 -19.17 0.71 -7.40
CA TRP A 106 -18.06 1.68 -7.38
C TRP A 106 -16.89 1.10 -6.60
N ARG A 107 -15.72 1.04 -7.24
CA ARG A 107 -14.52 0.39 -6.71
C ARG A 107 -13.32 1.24 -7.06
N SER A 108 -12.32 1.25 -6.20
CA SER A 108 -11.07 1.93 -6.52
C SER A 108 -10.40 1.30 -7.75
N ASN A 109 -9.98 2.16 -8.67
CA ASN A 109 -9.10 1.76 -9.76
C ASN A 109 -7.68 1.56 -9.25
N SER A 110 -6.85 0.87 -10.02
CA SER A 110 -5.42 0.79 -9.71
C SER A 110 -4.76 2.16 -9.84
N TYR A 111 -3.81 2.46 -8.97
CA TYR A 111 -3.04 3.68 -9.03
C TYR A 111 -1.59 3.45 -8.60
N THR A 112 -0.74 4.37 -9.06
CA THR A 112 0.66 4.42 -8.66
C THR A 112 0.97 5.83 -8.19
N THR A 113 1.58 5.96 -7.01
CA THR A 113 2.13 7.22 -6.49
C THR A 113 3.63 7.13 -6.39
N ILE A 114 4.28 8.29 -6.50
CA ILE A 114 5.71 8.46 -6.32
C ILE A 114 5.90 9.49 -5.23
N ASP A 115 6.58 9.10 -4.15
CA ASP A 115 6.84 9.94 -2.99
C ASP A 115 8.35 10.14 -2.85
N LEU A 116 8.77 11.38 -2.62
CA LEU A 116 10.16 11.75 -2.43
C LEU A 116 10.34 12.36 -1.05
N LEU A 117 11.20 11.77 -0.22
CA LEU A 117 11.51 12.24 1.11
C LEU A 117 13.01 12.50 1.20
N GLY A 118 13.40 13.49 2.01
CA GLY A 118 14.80 13.80 2.23
C GLY A 118 15.03 14.37 3.61
N TYR A 119 16.28 14.27 4.05
CA TYR A 119 16.72 14.90 5.29
C TYR A 119 18.14 15.45 5.16
N ILE A 120 18.45 16.42 6.03
CA ILE A 120 19.78 16.99 6.19
C ILE A 120 20.04 17.25 7.68
N LYS A 121 21.28 17.01 8.12
CA LYS A 121 21.79 17.27 9.46
C LYS A 121 22.85 18.38 9.41
N PRO A 122 22.46 19.67 9.43
CA PRO A 122 23.42 20.76 9.34
C PRO A 122 24.34 20.84 10.56
N ILE A 123 23.86 20.40 11.73
CA ILE A 123 24.64 20.26 12.97
C ILE A 123 24.26 18.95 13.66
N LYS A 124 25.13 18.44 14.55
CA LYS A 124 25.03 17.08 15.16
C LYS A 124 23.66 16.76 15.79
N ASN A 125 22.97 17.77 16.32
CA ASN A 125 21.72 17.60 17.08
C ASN A 125 20.49 18.21 16.37
N LEU A 126 20.60 18.54 15.08
CA LEU A 126 19.47 19.07 14.29
C LEU A 126 19.31 18.22 13.03
N THR A 127 18.11 17.69 12.80
CA THR A 127 17.73 17.04 11.54
C THR A 127 16.54 17.77 10.95
N LEU A 128 16.71 18.31 9.75
CA LEU A 128 15.62 18.89 8.96
C LEU A 128 15.14 17.83 7.98
N ARG A 129 13.83 17.62 7.90
CA ARG A 129 13.20 16.66 6.98
C ARG A 129 12.19 17.39 6.12
N ALA A 130 12.15 17.03 4.85
CA ALA A 130 11.13 17.50 3.91
C ALA A 130 10.69 16.35 3.02
N GLY A 131 9.46 16.43 2.51
CA GLY A 131 8.95 15.41 1.61
C GLY A 131 7.87 15.98 0.69
N VAL A 132 7.82 15.44 -0.51
CA VAL A 132 6.78 15.70 -1.50
C VAL A 132 6.10 14.36 -1.78
N TYR A 133 4.84 14.27 -1.37
CA TYR A 133 4.01 13.10 -1.59
C TYR A 133 3.22 13.26 -2.89
N ASN A 134 3.02 12.16 -3.61
CA ASN A 134 2.35 12.14 -4.89
C ASN A 134 2.94 13.17 -5.87
N LEU A 135 4.25 13.07 -6.10
CA LEU A 135 5.06 13.97 -6.93
C LEU A 135 4.46 14.20 -8.32
N THR A 136 3.76 13.19 -8.85
CA THR A 136 3.13 13.22 -10.18
C THR A 136 1.71 13.80 -10.17
N ASN A 137 1.21 14.31 -9.04
CA ASN A 137 -0.16 14.79 -8.86
C ASN A 137 -1.22 13.81 -9.40
N ARG A 138 -0.99 12.51 -9.17
CA ARG A 138 -1.91 11.45 -9.62
C ARG A 138 -3.25 11.65 -8.92
N LYS A 139 -4.35 11.70 -9.69
CA LYS A 139 -5.70 11.64 -9.15
C LYS A 139 -6.10 10.18 -8.97
N TYR A 140 -6.51 9.82 -7.75
CA TYR A 140 -6.93 8.47 -7.41
C TYR A 140 -7.89 8.52 -6.21
N ILE A 141 -8.54 7.39 -5.96
CA ILE A 141 -9.37 7.14 -4.79
C ILE A 141 -8.89 5.83 -4.18
N THR A 142 -8.67 5.81 -2.87
CA THR A 142 -8.34 4.58 -2.14
C THR A 142 -9.60 3.73 -1.98
N TRP A 143 -9.45 2.43 -1.71
CA TRP A 143 -10.61 1.56 -1.55
C TRP A 143 -11.43 1.90 -0.30
N ASP A 144 -10.77 2.28 0.78
CA ASP A 144 -11.38 2.74 2.03
C ASP A 144 -12.17 4.06 1.88
N SER A 145 -11.87 4.85 0.85
CA SER A 145 -12.56 6.10 0.55
C SER A 145 -13.59 5.98 -0.59
N ALA A 146 -13.77 4.78 -1.15
CA ALA A 146 -14.63 4.52 -2.32
C ALA A 146 -16.06 4.13 -1.95
#